data_AF-A0AAV5KCG6-F1
#
_entry.id   AF-A0AAV5KCG6-F1
#
_cell.length_a   1.000
_cell.length_b   1.000
_cell.length_c   1.000
_cell.angle_alpha   90.00
_cell.angle_beta   90.00
_cell.angle_gamma   90.00
#
_symmetry.space_group_name_H-M   'P 1'
#
loop_
_entity.id
_entity.type
_entity.pdbx_description
1 polymer ?
#
loop_
_entity_poly.entity_id
_entity_poly.type
_entity_poly.pdbx_seq_one_letter_code
_entity_poly.pdbx_strand_id
1 'polypeptide(L)'
;MATAYGAATTTVIPNDPKIRVHSFIGFKPSQSLAFNRNPHVFLVPKSTPSVIRAVSTPVKPDTATETKRSKVEIIKEGSNYIRYPLNEELLTDAPNINEVATQLIKFHGSY
;
A
#
# COMPACT_ATOMS: atom_id res chain seq x y z
N MET A 1 -11.99 15.73 50.55
CA MET A 1 -11.44 14.47 51.09
C MET A 1 -11.78 13.34 50.12
N ALA A 2 -10.90 12.30 50.07
CA ALA A 2 -10.88 11.07 49.25
C ALA A 2 -10.24 11.23 47.84
N THR A 3 -8.92 11.08 47.66
CA THR A 3 -8.03 9.89 47.62
C THR A 3 -8.03 9.12 46.31
N ALA A 4 -6.83 9.06 45.72
CA ALA A 4 -6.46 8.44 44.46
C ALA A 4 -6.46 6.90 44.49
N TYR A 5 -6.54 6.30 43.30
CA TYR A 5 -6.04 4.95 43.03
C TYR A 5 -5.26 4.99 41.72
N GLY A 6 -3.96 4.71 41.81
CA GLY A 6 -3.12 4.43 40.66
C GLY A 6 -3.28 2.99 40.20
N ALA A 7 -2.99 2.73 38.93
CA ALA A 7 -2.68 1.39 38.43
C ALA A 7 -1.63 1.50 37.33
N ALA A 8 -0.39 1.19 37.70
CA ALA A 8 0.69 0.90 36.77
C ALA A 8 0.58 -0.56 36.35
N THR A 9 0.63 -0.85 35.05
CA THR A 9 0.88 -2.20 34.54
C THR A 9 2.00 -2.17 33.51
N THR A 10 3.20 -2.37 34.04
CA THR A 10 4.34 -3.11 33.50
C THR A 10 4.28 -3.54 32.03
N THR A 11 5.29 -3.09 31.29
CA THR A 11 5.88 -3.75 30.12
C THR A 11 6.08 -5.25 30.35
N VAL A 12 5.53 -6.08 29.46
CA VAL A 12 5.93 -7.48 29.31
C VAL A 12 6.41 -7.68 27.88
N ILE A 13 7.72 -7.68 27.72
CA ILE A 13 8.45 -8.20 26.57
C ILE A 13 8.53 -9.72 26.80
N PRO A 14 7.85 -10.58 26.02
CA PRO A 14 8.20 -11.98 26.01
C PRO A 14 9.49 -12.14 25.18
N ASN A 15 10.60 -12.26 25.89
CA ASN A 15 11.82 -12.87 25.36
C ASN A 15 11.55 -14.37 25.19
N ASP A 16 11.25 -14.80 23.97
CA ASP A 16 11.36 -16.21 23.57
C ASP A 16 12.13 -16.33 22.25
N PRO A 17 13.33 -16.94 22.24
CA PRO A 17 14.14 -17.10 21.05
C PRO A 17 13.72 -18.36 20.30
N LYS A 18 12.60 -18.33 19.58
CA LYS A 18 12.28 -19.37 18.57
C LYS A 18 11.08 -19.00 17.68
N ILE A 19 11.09 -17.82 17.07
CA ILE A 19 10.26 -17.58 15.89
C ILE A 19 10.92 -18.33 14.72
N ARG A 20 10.67 -19.65 14.66
CA ARG A 20 11.03 -20.49 13.52
C ARG A 20 10.08 -20.12 12.39
N VAL A 21 10.55 -19.26 11.50
CA VAL A 21 9.85 -18.91 10.26
C VAL A 21 9.53 -20.21 9.52
N HIS A 22 8.24 -20.53 9.40
CA HIS A 22 7.80 -21.74 8.74
C HIS A 22 8.11 -21.58 7.25
N SER A 23 9.16 -22.27 6.79
CA SER A 23 9.53 -22.31 5.37
C SER A 23 8.34 -22.79 4.56
N PHE A 24 7.94 -22.02 3.54
CA PHE A 24 6.95 -22.46 2.57
C PHE A 24 7.59 -23.56 1.71
N ILE A 25 7.11 -24.80 1.90
CA ILE A 25 7.43 -25.92 1.02
C ILE A 25 6.64 -25.67 -0.27
N GLY A 26 7.37 -25.42 -1.36
CA GLY A 26 6.82 -25.08 -2.67
C GLY A 26 5.82 -26.11 -3.20
N PHE A 27 5.03 -25.65 -4.17
CA PHE A 27 4.05 -26.46 -4.88
C PHE A 27 4.69 -27.74 -5.43
N LYS A 28 4.26 -28.89 -4.91
CA LYS A 28 4.56 -30.20 -5.48
C LYS A 28 3.92 -30.25 -6.88
N PRO A 29 4.67 -30.52 -7.96
CA PRO A 29 4.05 -30.81 -9.24
C PRO A 29 3.28 -32.13 -9.11
N SER A 30 1.96 -32.04 -9.19
CA SER A 30 1.08 -33.20 -9.20
C SER A 30 1.19 -33.87 -10.58
N GLN A 31 1.81 -35.04 -10.57
CA GLN A 31 1.52 -36.21 -11.42
C GLN A 31 1.38 -35.94 -12.92
N SER A 32 2.42 -36.35 -13.66
CA SER A 32 2.42 -36.48 -15.11
C SER A 32 1.28 -37.38 -15.60
N LEU A 33 0.38 -36.84 -16.42
CA LEU A 33 -0.50 -37.64 -17.24
C LEU A 33 0.37 -38.32 -18.32
N ALA A 34 0.51 -39.64 -18.20
CA ALA A 34 1.15 -40.48 -19.21
C ALA A 34 0.29 -40.46 -20.48
N PHE A 35 0.69 -39.66 -21.47
CA PHE A 35 0.14 -39.78 -22.82
C PHE A 35 0.86 -40.90 -23.55
N ASN A 36 0.05 -41.84 -24.02
CA ASN A 36 0.47 -43.03 -24.74
C ASN A 36 1.13 -42.65 -26.08
N ARG A 37 2.08 -43.49 -26.51
CA ARG A 37 3.01 -43.32 -27.65
C ARG A 37 2.35 -42.84 -28.96
N ASN A 38 3.02 -41.89 -29.63
CA ASN A 38 3.29 -41.92 -31.08
C ASN A 38 4.46 -40.97 -31.41
N PRO A 39 5.66 -41.44 -31.81
CA PRO A 39 6.77 -40.55 -32.11
C PRO A 39 6.72 -40.11 -33.57
N HIS A 40 5.88 -39.13 -33.90
CA HIS A 40 6.09 -38.37 -35.13
C HIS A 40 7.14 -37.31 -34.83
N VAL A 41 8.38 -37.56 -35.28
CA VAL A 41 9.53 -36.70 -35.05
C VAL A 41 9.38 -35.44 -35.90
N PHE A 42 8.78 -34.39 -35.32
CA PHE A 42 8.91 -33.04 -35.88
C PHE A 42 10.11 -32.37 -35.24
N LEU A 43 11.19 -32.23 -36.01
CA LEU A 43 12.33 -31.39 -35.69
C LEU A 43 11.85 -29.93 -35.65
N VAL A 44 11.56 -29.44 -34.44
CA VAL A 44 11.33 -28.01 -34.21
C VAL A 44 12.69 -27.31 -34.27
N PRO A 45 12.85 -26.25 -35.10
CA PRO A 45 14.07 -25.46 -35.06
C PRO A 45 14.21 -24.86 -33.67
N LYS A 46 15.35 -25.15 -33.03
CA LYS A 46 15.73 -24.63 -31.71
C LYS A 46 15.97 -23.12 -31.85
N SER A 47 14.90 -22.34 -31.82
CA SER A 47 14.97 -20.91 -31.62
C SER A 47 15.50 -20.69 -30.21
N THR A 48 16.74 -20.20 -30.11
CA THR A 48 17.31 -19.77 -28.84
C THR A 48 16.38 -18.71 -28.27
N PRO A 49 15.78 -18.87 -27.08
CA PRO A 49 15.09 -17.77 -26.45
C PRO A 49 16.15 -16.71 -26.17
N SER A 50 16.10 -15.58 -26.89
CA SER A 50 16.85 -14.41 -26.46
C SER A 50 16.36 -14.11 -25.05
N VAL A 51 17.28 -14.12 -24.09
CA VAL A 51 16.96 -13.77 -22.71
C VAL A 51 16.58 -12.29 -22.73
N ILE A 52 15.28 -12.00 -22.83
CA ILE A 52 14.75 -10.66 -22.72
C ILE A 52 14.91 -10.25 -21.25
N ARG A 53 16.07 -9.68 -20.95
CA ARG A 53 16.37 -9.10 -19.65
C ARG A 53 15.81 -7.68 -19.65
N ALA A 54 14.73 -7.47 -18.91
CA ALA A 54 14.26 -6.13 -18.61
C ALA A 54 15.34 -5.42 -17.77
N VAL A 55 16.05 -4.47 -18.37
CA VAL A 55 17.03 -3.63 -17.68
C VAL A 55 16.32 -2.32 -17.36
N SER A 56 16.10 -2.04 -16.08
CA SER A 56 15.63 -0.74 -15.63
C SER A 56 16.70 0.30 -15.99
N THR A 57 16.42 1.13 -16.99
CA THR A 57 17.26 2.30 -17.27
C THR A 57 17.11 3.30 -16.12
N PRO A 58 18.19 3.93 -15.66
CA PRO A 58 18.10 4.99 -14.66
C PRO A 58 17.32 6.16 -15.28
N VAL A 59 16.14 6.43 -14.74
CA VAL A 59 15.33 7.60 -15.08
C VAL A 59 16.15 8.85 -14.76
N LYS A 60 16.37 9.71 -15.76
CA LYS A 60 16.98 11.03 -15.56
C LYS A 60 16.16 11.83 -14.53
N PRO A 61 16.78 12.50 -13.55
CA PRO A 61 16.08 13.22 -12.49
C PRO A 61 15.48 14.58 -12.93
N ASP A 62 15.24 14.79 -14.23
CA ASP A 62 14.73 16.07 -14.75
C ASP A 62 13.23 16.04 -15.06
N THR A 63 12.54 14.96 -14.69
CA THR A 63 11.09 14.93 -14.71
C THR A 63 10.63 14.16 -13.48
N ALA A 64 10.72 14.83 -12.33
CA ALA A 64 9.88 14.53 -11.18
C ALA A 64 8.42 14.77 -11.59
N THR A 65 7.90 13.90 -12.44
CA THR A 65 6.47 13.76 -12.70
C THR A 65 5.92 13.38 -11.34
N GLU A 66 5.32 14.35 -10.65
CA GLU A 66 4.68 14.15 -9.36
C GLU A 66 3.90 12.84 -9.42
N THR A 67 4.17 11.95 -8.47
CA THR A 67 3.45 10.67 -8.39
C THR A 67 1.96 10.97 -8.48
N LYS A 68 1.22 10.28 -9.36
CA LYS A 68 -0.22 10.54 -9.56
C LYS A 68 -0.96 10.32 -8.24
N ARG A 69 -1.18 11.39 -7.50
CA ARG A 69 -1.89 11.42 -6.23
C ARG A 69 -3.37 11.65 -6.47
N SER A 70 -4.20 11.10 -5.61
CA SER A 70 -5.63 11.37 -5.67
C SER A 70 -5.93 12.82 -5.27
N LYS A 71 -7.07 13.35 -5.73
CA LYS A 71 -7.52 14.70 -5.31
C LYS A 71 -7.56 14.85 -3.78
N VAL A 72 -8.02 13.82 -3.08
CA VAL A 72 -8.12 13.82 -1.60
C VAL A 72 -6.73 13.80 -0.94
N GLU A 73 -5.75 13.14 -1.53
CA GLU A 73 -4.38 13.15 -1.01
C GLU A 73 -3.72 14.51 -1.14
N ILE A 74 -3.90 15.18 -2.29
CA ILE A 74 -3.41 16.55 -2.50
C ILE A 74 -4.05 17.49 -1.48
N ILE A 75 -5.36 17.36 -1.23
CA ILE A 75 -6.08 18.14 -0.23
C ILE A 75 -5.52 17.86 1.18
N LYS A 76 -5.29 16.60 1.55
CA LYS A 76 -4.71 16.25 2.86
C LYS A 76 -3.33 16.86 3.05
N GLU A 77 -2.47 16.77 2.04
CA GLU A 77 -1.11 17.32 2.08
C GLU A 77 -1.12 18.84 2.25
N GLY A 78 -1.97 19.55 1.49
CA GLY A 78 -2.08 21.01 1.55
C GLY A 78 -2.86 21.58 2.74
N SER A 79 -3.50 20.74 3.56
CA SER A 79 -4.45 21.18 4.59
C SER A 79 -3.86 21.48 5.97
N ASN A 80 -2.54 21.44 6.14
CA ASN A 80 -1.89 21.58 7.46
C ASN A 80 -2.51 20.67 8.54
N TYR A 81 -2.46 19.36 8.26
CA TYR A 81 -3.10 18.32 9.07
C TYR A 81 -4.61 18.57 9.25
N ILE A 82 -5.36 18.55 8.14
CA ILE A 82 -6.82 18.61 8.11
C ILE A 82 -7.46 19.90 8.66
N ARG A 83 -6.71 21.01 8.80
CA ARG A 83 -7.18 22.26 9.43
C ARG A 83 -7.61 23.33 8.44
N TYR A 84 -6.81 23.56 7.41
CA TYR A 84 -7.00 24.64 6.43
C TYR A 84 -7.50 24.07 5.10
N PRO A 85 -8.41 24.73 4.36
CA PRO A 85 -9.07 26.01 4.63
C PRO A 85 -10.34 25.90 5.50
N LEU A 86 -10.61 24.73 6.09
CA LEU A 86 -11.85 24.48 6.84
C LEU A 86 -12.06 25.49 7.98
N ASN A 87 -11.01 25.86 8.69
CA ASN A 87 -11.07 26.85 9.77
C ASN A 87 -11.58 28.24 9.34
N GLU A 88 -11.30 28.68 8.11
CA GLU A 88 -11.75 29.98 7.60
C GLU A 88 -13.19 29.91 7.10
N GLU A 89 -13.54 28.82 6.43
CA GLU A 89 -14.89 28.57 5.92
C GLU A 89 -15.90 28.46 7.08
N LEU A 90 -15.51 27.85 8.22
CA LEU A 90 -16.36 27.75 9.41
C LEU A 90 -16.62 29.09 10.12
N LEU A 91 -15.78 30.10 9.90
CA LEU A 91 -15.98 31.46 10.44
C LEU A 91 -16.90 32.30 9.53
N THR A 92 -17.17 31.83 8.32
CA THR A 92 -18.02 32.54 7.37
C THR A 92 -19.48 32.15 7.62
N ASP A 93 -20.39 33.13 7.68
CA ASP A 93 -21.83 32.91 7.88
C ASP A 93 -22.54 32.34 6.63
N ALA A 94 -21.79 31.74 5.70
CA ALA A 94 -22.35 31.14 4.50
C ALA A 94 -23.04 29.81 4.85
N PRO A 95 -24.19 29.50 4.22
CA PRO A 95 -24.88 28.23 4.48
C PRO A 95 -24.14 27.02 3.91
N ASN A 96 -23.21 27.22 2.97
CA ASN A 96 -22.44 26.18 2.31
C ASN A 96 -20.94 26.46 2.43
N ILE A 97 -20.13 25.40 2.45
CA ILE A 97 -18.67 25.46 2.48
C ILE A 97 -18.07 25.03 1.14
N ASN A 98 -16.86 25.50 0.84
CA ASN A 98 -16.09 25.11 -0.35
C ASN A 98 -15.88 23.58 -0.45
N GLU A 99 -15.82 23.04 -1.68
CA GLU A 99 -15.61 21.62 -1.96
C GLU A 99 -14.40 21.00 -1.25
N VAL A 100 -13.31 21.75 -1.13
CA VAL A 100 -12.11 21.31 -0.41
C VAL A 100 -12.40 21.15 1.09
N ALA A 101 -13.07 22.14 1.70
CA ALA A 101 -13.49 22.09 3.09
C ALA A 101 -14.51 20.97 3.34
N THR A 102 -15.40 20.68 2.38
CA THR A 102 -16.32 19.53 2.43
C THR A 102 -15.59 18.19 2.48
N GLN A 103 -14.41 18.05 1.87
CA GLN A 103 -13.62 16.81 2.03
C GLN A 103 -12.93 16.76 3.39
N LEU A 104 -12.49 17.91 3.92
CA LEU A 104 -11.80 17.99 5.21
C LEU A 104 -12.74 17.78 6.40
N ILE A 105 -13.98 18.27 6.32
CA ILE A 105 -14.96 18.15 7.41
C ILE A 105 -15.36 16.68 7.66
N LYS A 106 -15.29 15.82 6.63
CA LYS A 106 -15.51 14.36 6.77
C LYS A 106 -14.53 13.69 7.71
N PHE A 107 -13.29 14.19 7.80
CA PHE A 107 -12.33 13.69 8.78
C PHE A 107 -12.69 14.05 10.22
N HIS A 108 -13.57 15.03 10.41
CA HIS A 108 -14.11 15.45 11.71
C HIS A 108 -15.46 14.77 12.05
N GLY A 109 -15.94 13.87 11.18
CA GLY A 109 -17.17 13.10 11.41
C GLY A 109 -18.47 13.77 10.94
N SER A 110 -18.39 14.89 10.23
CA SER A 110 -19.55 15.58 9.64
C SER A 110 -19.51 15.48 8.10
N TYR A 111 -20.68 15.55 7.46
CA TYR A 111 -20.84 15.37 6.01
C TYR A 111 -21.64 16.51 5.37
#